data_AF-A0A200Q8D4-F1
#
_entry.id   AF-A0A200Q8D4-F1
#
_cell.length_a   1.000
_cell.length_b   1.000
_cell.length_c   1.000
_cell.angle_alpha   90.00
_cell.angle_beta   90.00
_cell.angle_gamma   90.00
#
_symmetry.space_group_name_H-M   'P 1'
#
loop_
_entity.id
_entity.type
_entity.pdbx_description
1 polymer ?
#
loop_
_entity_poly.entity_id
_entity_poly.type
_entity_poly.pdbx_seq_one_letter_code
_entity_poly.pdbx_strand_id
1 'polypeptide(L)'
;MGAQGGCLGGLGPEPGLPAWANKTILAEQNHFGDLVVFDDPITLDNDLNSEPIGRAQGFYLYDKKEIFTSWLAFSFALSSSDYKGSITFAGADPLMNKTRDISVIGGTGDFFMARGIATLMTDAFEGEVYFRLRVDIKLYECW
;
A
#
# COMPACT_ATOMS: atom_id res chain seq x y z
N MET A 1 -6.40 6.85 7.40
CA MET A 1 -5.11 6.33 7.92
C MET A 1 -4.11 6.33 6.78
N GLY A 2 -2.84 6.62 7.01
CA GLY A 2 -1.82 6.64 5.96
C GLY A 2 -0.86 5.47 6.13
N ALA A 3 -0.50 4.78 5.05
CA ALA A 3 0.67 3.90 5.01
C ALA A 3 1.78 4.64 4.26
N GLN A 4 2.96 4.76 4.87
CA GLN A 4 4.07 5.51 4.29
C GLN A 4 5.25 4.56 4.11
N GLY A 5 5.71 4.35 2.88
CA GLY A 5 6.89 3.54 2.60
C GLY A 5 8.10 4.45 2.38
N GLY A 6 9.15 4.31 3.20
CA GLY A 6 10.39 5.07 3.04
C GLY A 6 11.60 4.42 3.71
N CYS A 7 12.72 4.30 3.00
CA CYS A 7 14.06 4.17 3.58
C CYS A 7 15.19 4.56 2.58
N LEU A 8 15.89 5.64 2.94
CA LEU A 8 17.30 6.05 2.69
C LEU A 8 18.03 5.55 1.43
N GLY A 9 18.23 6.48 0.48
CA GLY A 9 19.49 6.64 -0.26
C GLY A 9 19.56 6.07 -1.67
N GLY A 10 19.83 6.95 -2.65
CA GLY A 10 20.38 6.59 -3.97
C GLY A 10 19.57 7.14 -5.15
N LEU A 11 20.18 8.07 -5.89
CA LEU A 11 19.65 8.68 -7.12
C LEU A 11 19.58 7.64 -8.26
N GLY A 12 18.39 7.37 -8.77
CA GLY A 12 18.09 6.61 -10.00
C GLY A 12 16.75 7.09 -10.61
N PRO A 13 16.49 6.91 -11.92
CA PRO A 13 15.44 7.63 -12.63
C PRO A 13 14.23 6.75 -13.05
N GLU A 14 13.40 6.24 -12.15
CA GLU A 14 12.34 5.27 -12.49
C GLU A 14 11.21 5.22 -11.44
N PRO A 15 9.91 5.41 -11.78
CA PRO A 15 8.90 5.66 -10.76
C PRO A 15 8.51 4.39 -9.96
N GLY A 16 8.56 4.44 -8.62
CA GLY A 16 7.62 3.70 -7.76
C GLY A 16 8.16 2.62 -6.82
N LEU A 17 9.47 2.37 -6.78
CA LEU A 17 10.05 1.23 -6.07
C LEU A 17 11.03 1.65 -4.95
N PRO A 18 10.72 1.38 -3.67
CA PRO A 18 11.65 1.70 -2.60
C PRO A 18 12.88 0.77 -2.67
N ALA A 19 14.08 1.34 -2.49
CA ALA A 19 15.37 0.68 -2.73
C ALA A 19 15.63 -0.62 -1.93
N TRP A 20 14.87 -0.87 -0.87
CA TRP A 20 14.98 -2.06 -0.02
C TRP A 20 14.09 -3.23 -0.47
N ALA A 21 13.18 -3.01 -1.41
CA ALA A 21 12.34 -4.06 -1.94
C ALA A 21 13.16 -5.05 -2.78
N ASN A 22 12.99 -6.35 -2.51
CA ASN A 22 13.55 -7.39 -3.39
C ASN A 22 12.81 -7.38 -4.73
N LYS A 23 13.44 -6.84 -5.78
CA LYS A 23 12.91 -6.78 -7.15
C LYS A 23 13.33 -8.02 -7.94
N THR A 24 12.37 -8.75 -8.49
CA THR A 24 12.65 -9.68 -9.60
C THR A 24 12.28 -8.97 -10.89
N ILE A 25 13.27 -8.53 -11.67
CA ILE A 25 13.03 -7.81 -12.93
C ILE A 25 12.63 -8.83 -14.00
N LEU A 26 11.41 -8.74 -14.52
CA LEU A 26 10.93 -9.64 -15.57
C LEU A 26 10.84 -8.97 -16.95
N ALA A 27 10.70 -7.64 -17.02
CA ALA A 27 10.71 -6.89 -18.27
C ALA A 27 11.20 -5.44 -18.08
N GLU A 28 11.99 -4.93 -19.04
CA GLU A 28 12.51 -3.56 -19.02
C GLU A 28 11.41 -2.50 -19.25
N GLN A 29 10.39 -2.82 -20.04
CA GLN A 29 9.31 -1.88 -20.36
C GLN A 29 8.16 -2.00 -19.35
N ASN A 30 7.83 -0.88 -18.69
CA ASN A 30 6.74 -0.77 -17.70
C ASN A 30 6.86 -1.70 -16.47
N HIS A 31 8.03 -2.29 -16.22
CA HIS A 31 8.30 -3.17 -15.09
C HIS A 31 7.36 -4.39 -15.01
N PHE A 32 6.78 -4.81 -16.15
CA PHE A 32 5.77 -5.88 -16.17
C PHE A 32 6.31 -7.16 -15.52
N GLY A 33 5.58 -7.62 -14.49
CA GLY A 33 5.94 -8.81 -13.71
C GLY A 33 6.86 -8.54 -12.53
N ASP A 34 7.39 -7.33 -12.37
CA ASP A 34 8.20 -7.00 -11.20
C ASP A 34 7.29 -7.04 -9.96
N LEU A 35 7.75 -7.76 -8.94
CA LEU A 35 7.07 -7.98 -7.66
C LEU A 35 7.80 -7.23 -6.56
N VAL A 36 7.03 -6.63 -5.67
CA VAL A 36 7.53 -5.88 -4.52
C VAL A 36 6.84 -6.37 -3.28
N VAL A 37 7.61 -6.81 -2.30
CA VAL A 37 7.10 -7.14 -0.97
C VAL A 37 7.41 -5.97 -0.05
N PHE A 38 6.42 -5.55 0.73
CA PHE A 38 6.56 -4.42 1.63
C PHE A 38 6.05 -4.70 3.04
N ASP A 39 6.65 -3.98 4.00
CA ASP A 39 6.29 -3.94 5.41
C ASP A 39 6.51 -2.49 5.87
N ASP A 40 5.44 -1.69 5.86
CA ASP A 40 5.48 -0.24 6.02
C ASP A 40 4.74 0.23 7.28
N PRO A 41 5.19 1.30 7.96
CA PRO A 41 4.46 1.85 9.11
C PRO A 41 3.13 2.49 8.69
N ILE A 42 2.12 2.35 9.54
CA ILE A 42 0.83 3.04 9.41
C ILE A 42 0.74 4.13 10.47
N THR A 43 0.50 5.37 10.05
CA THR A 43 0.34 6.54 10.93
C THR A 43 -1.05 7.14 10.80
N LEU A 44 -1.50 7.85 11.84
CA LEU A 44 -2.79 8.57 11.82
C LEU A 44 -2.69 9.92 11.09
N ASP A 45 -1.52 10.54 11.13
CA ASP A 45 -1.20 11.80 10.46
C ASP A 45 -0.22 11.59 9.29
N ASN A 46 0.20 12.70 8.69
CA ASN A 46 1.14 12.72 7.58
C ASN A 46 2.62 12.80 8.02
N ASP A 47 2.91 12.73 9.32
CA ASP A 47 4.27 12.78 9.85
C ASP A 47 4.84 11.35 9.93
N LEU A 48 6.05 11.13 9.42
CA LEU A 48 6.73 9.83 9.50
C LEU A 48 7.26 9.53 10.90
N ASN A 49 7.42 10.56 11.73
CA ASN A 49 7.92 10.43 13.09
C ASN A 49 6.79 10.24 14.11
N SER A 50 5.53 10.26 13.67
CA SER A 50 4.41 9.96 14.54
C SER A 50 4.40 8.47 14.90
N GLU A 51 3.81 8.18 16.05
CA GLU A 51 3.74 6.81 16.57
C GLU A 51 2.92 5.92 15.61
N PRO A 52 3.52 4.83 15.09
CA PRO A 52 2.79 3.93 14.21
C PRO A 52 1.68 3.19 14.97
N ILE A 53 0.48 3.14 14.39
CA ILE A 53 -0.66 2.38 14.94
C ILE A 53 -0.68 0.92 14.46
N GLY A 54 0.23 0.56 13.56
CA GLY A 54 0.33 -0.76 12.96
C GLY A 54 1.27 -0.80 11.76
N ARG A 55 1.15 -1.88 10.99
CA ARG A 55 1.98 -2.16 9.82
C ARG A 55 1.12 -2.51 8.60
N ALA A 56 1.48 -1.98 7.44
CA ALA A 56 0.94 -2.39 6.15
C ALA A 56 1.88 -3.44 5.55
N GLN A 57 1.40 -4.67 5.41
CA GLN A 57 2.21 -5.82 5.01
C GLN A 57 1.59 -6.49 3.80
N GLY A 58 2.39 -6.69 2.75
CA GLY A 58 1.90 -7.35 1.56
C GLY A 58 2.83 -7.19 0.38
N PHE A 59 2.23 -7.15 -0.80
CA PHE A 59 2.96 -6.98 -2.03
C PHE A 59 2.15 -6.24 -3.09
N TYR A 60 2.86 -5.73 -4.08
CA TYR A 60 2.28 -5.37 -5.35
C TYR A 60 3.11 -5.93 -6.50
N LEU A 61 2.46 -6.10 -7.65
CA LEU A 61 3.12 -6.45 -8.90
C LEU A 61 2.65 -5.53 -10.02
N TYR A 62 3.53 -5.22 -10.97
CA TYR A 62 3.12 -4.49 -12.17
C TYR A 62 2.50 -5.46 -13.18
N ASP A 63 1.24 -5.21 -13.55
CA ASP A 63 0.37 -6.22 -14.17
C ASP A 63 0.04 -5.95 -15.64
N LYS A 64 0.56 -4.85 -16.23
CA LYS A 64 0.36 -4.53 -17.65
C LYS A 64 1.67 -4.22 -18.38
N LYS A 65 1.75 -4.69 -19.63
CA LYS A 65 2.90 -4.48 -20.52
C LYS A 65 2.91 -3.11 -21.18
N GLU A 66 1.73 -2.53 -21.40
CA GLU A 66 1.55 -1.33 -22.23
C GLU A 66 1.49 -0.04 -21.41
N ILE A 67 0.99 -0.13 -20.18
CA ILE A 67 0.77 1.00 -19.28
C ILE A 67 1.22 0.65 -17.86
N PHE A 68 1.62 1.68 -17.12
CA PHE A 68 2.06 1.53 -15.74
C PHE A 68 0.85 1.34 -14.81
N THR A 69 0.56 0.10 -14.45
CA THR A 69 -0.47 -0.29 -13.49
C THR A 69 0.06 -1.36 -12.55
N SER A 70 -0.49 -1.40 -11.34
CA SER A 70 -0.12 -2.42 -10.37
C SER A 70 -1.34 -3.16 -9.84
N TRP A 71 -1.12 -4.34 -9.29
CA TRP A 71 -2.11 -5.08 -8.53
C TRP A 71 -1.61 -5.25 -7.10
N LEU A 72 -2.42 -4.83 -6.13
CA LEU A 72 -2.10 -4.80 -4.71
C LEU A 72 -2.77 -5.96 -3.98
N ALA A 73 -2.03 -6.62 -3.09
CA ALA A 73 -2.59 -7.44 -2.02
C ALA A 73 -1.80 -7.23 -0.73
N PHE A 74 -2.48 -6.69 0.29
CA PHE A 74 -1.84 -6.38 1.57
C PHE A 74 -2.84 -6.38 2.71
N SER A 75 -2.32 -6.39 3.93
CA SER A 75 -3.10 -6.26 5.15
C SER A 75 -2.58 -5.11 6.00
N PHE A 76 -3.50 -4.39 6.63
CA PHE A 76 -3.18 -3.55 7.79
C PHE A 76 -3.23 -4.42 9.02
N ALA A 77 -2.07 -4.68 9.64
CA ALA A 77 -1.95 -5.32 10.94
C ALA A 77 -1.90 -4.23 12.02
N LEU A 78 -3.02 -4.02 12.69
CA LEU A 78 -3.21 -2.95 13.68
C LEU A 78 -3.04 -3.51 15.09
N SER A 79 -2.26 -2.80 15.90
CA SER A 79 -1.90 -3.22 17.26
C SER A 79 -1.76 -2.01 18.19
N SER A 80 -2.69 -1.06 18.10
CA SER A 80 -2.72 0.13 18.96
C SER A 80 -3.66 -0.10 20.17
N SER A 81 -3.79 0.91 21.04
CA SER A 81 -4.76 0.89 22.14
C SER A 81 -6.21 0.80 21.65
N ASP A 82 -6.49 1.37 20.48
CA ASP A 82 -7.84 1.59 19.97
C ASP A 82 -8.27 0.51 18.96
N TYR A 83 -7.30 -0.14 18.31
CA TYR A 83 -7.55 -1.14 17.27
C TYR A 83 -6.60 -2.33 17.39
N LYS A 84 -7.17 -3.53 17.45
CA LYS A 84 -6.45 -4.78 17.50
C LYS A 84 -7.01 -5.80 16.52
N GLY A 85 -6.27 -6.04 15.44
CA GLY A 85 -6.70 -6.98 14.42
C GLY A 85 -6.06 -6.70 13.07
N SER A 86 -6.67 -7.23 12.01
CA SER A 86 -6.22 -6.95 10.66
C SER A 86 -7.36 -6.66 9.70
N ILE A 87 -7.07 -5.82 8.69
CA ILE A 87 -7.94 -5.61 7.53
C ILE A 87 -7.14 -5.99 6.29
N THR A 88 -7.70 -6.83 5.42
CA THR A 88 -7.02 -7.28 4.20
C THR A 88 -7.66 -6.67 2.95
N PHE A 89 -6.82 -6.22 2.03
CA PHE A 89 -7.19 -5.55 0.80
C PHE A 89 -6.63 -6.29 -0.42
N ALA A 90 -7.38 -6.31 -1.51
CA ALA A 90 -6.90 -6.82 -2.79
C ALA A 90 -7.57 -6.12 -3.97
N GLY A 91 -6.81 -5.79 -5.01
CA GLY A 91 -7.35 -5.23 -6.23
C GLY A 91 -6.34 -4.52 -7.11
N ALA A 92 -6.81 -4.11 -8.29
CA ALA A 92 -6.02 -3.38 -9.26
C ALA A 92 -5.87 -1.91 -8.83
N ASP A 93 -4.66 -1.39 -8.98
CA ASP A 93 -4.26 -0.03 -8.66
C ASP A 93 -3.72 0.67 -9.92
N PRO A 94 -4.61 1.32 -10.69
CA PRO A 94 -4.20 2.14 -11.82
C PRO A 94 -3.55 3.42 -11.31
N LEU A 95 -2.22 3.38 -11.16
CA LEU A 95 -1.39 4.44 -10.58
C LEU A 95 -1.59 5.83 -11.22
N MET A 96 -2.00 5.88 -12.50
CA MET A 96 -2.30 7.12 -13.22
C MET A 96 -3.51 7.90 -12.71
N ASN A 97 -4.41 7.25 -11.95
CA ASN A 97 -5.59 7.91 -11.37
C ASN A 97 -5.26 8.53 -10.02
N LYS A 98 -5.78 9.73 -9.71
CA LYS A 98 -5.51 10.40 -8.41
C LYS A 98 -6.08 9.65 -7.19
N THR A 99 -7.18 8.94 -7.38
CA THR A 99 -7.91 8.16 -6.37
C THR A 99 -8.21 6.79 -6.94
N ARG A 100 -7.96 5.72 -6.18
CA ARG A 100 -8.20 4.33 -6.62
C ARG A 100 -8.94 3.58 -5.53
N ASP A 101 -9.97 2.84 -5.91
CA ASP A 101 -10.72 2.02 -4.95
C ASP A 101 -10.22 0.59 -4.98
N ILE A 102 -9.92 0.04 -3.80
CA ILE A 102 -9.51 -1.34 -3.59
C ILE A 102 -10.51 -2.03 -2.65
N SER A 103 -10.79 -3.31 -2.88
CA SER A 103 -11.75 -4.03 -2.04
C SER A 103 -11.16 -4.41 -0.69
N VAL A 104 -11.93 -4.23 0.38
CA VAL A 104 -11.69 -4.89 1.66
C VAL A 104 -12.27 -6.30 1.55
N ILE A 105 -11.39 -7.30 1.54
CA ILE A 105 -11.76 -8.71 1.31
C ILE A 105 -11.92 -9.52 2.60
N GLY A 106 -11.58 -8.94 3.74
CA GLY A 106 -11.77 -9.56 5.05
C GLY A 106 -11.06 -8.82 6.17
N GLY A 107 -11.20 -9.35 7.38
CA GLY A 107 -10.47 -8.88 8.56
C GLY A 107 -10.53 -9.86 9.72
N THR A 108 -9.69 -9.60 10.73
CA THR A 108 -9.56 -10.40 11.96
C THR A 108 -9.56 -9.48 13.19
N GLY A 109 -9.76 -10.05 14.38
CA GLY A 109 -9.85 -9.27 15.63
C GLY A 109 -11.05 -8.33 15.60
N ASP A 110 -10.82 -7.06 15.90
CA ASP A 110 -11.85 -6.01 15.89
C ASP A 110 -12.50 -5.81 14.51
N PHE A 111 -11.88 -6.31 13.44
CA PHE A 111 -12.37 -6.25 12.07
C PHE A 111 -12.86 -7.61 11.56
N PHE A 112 -13.22 -8.53 12.45
CA PHE A 112 -13.75 -9.83 12.07
C PHE A 112 -14.93 -9.70 11.10
N MET A 113 -14.86 -10.44 9.99
CA MET A 113 -15.88 -10.42 8.92
C MET A 113 -16.08 -9.06 8.25
N ALA A 114 -15.12 -8.14 8.37
CA ALA A 114 -15.19 -6.83 7.72
C ALA A 114 -15.26 -6.93 6.19
N ARG A 115 -16.15 -6.15 5.59
CA ARG A 115 -16.28 -5.96 4.13
C ARG A 115 -16.48 -4.50 3.81
N GLY A 116 -15.94 -4.06 2.68
CA GLY A 116 -15.89 -2.64 2.38
C GLY A 116 -15.08 -2.29 1.15
N ILE A 117 -14.82 -0.99 1.01
CA ILE A 117 -13.97 -0.41 -0.02
C ILE A 117 -12.97 0.52 0.68
N ALA A 118 -11.73 0.51 0.22
CA ALA A 118 -10.74 1.49 0.61
C ALA A 118 -10.37 2.36 -0.59
N THR A 119 -10.35 3.67 -0.41
CA THR A 119 -9.90 4.63 -1.41
C THR A 119 -8.45 5.02 -1.12
N LEU A 120 -7.57 4.69 -2.05
CA LEU A 120 -6.14 4.97 -2.03
C LEU A 120 -5.86 6.31 -2.72
N MET A 121 -5.07 7.15 -2.05
CA MET A 121 -4.63 8.49 -2.50
C MET A 121 -3.11 8.61 -2.34
N THR A 122 -2.38 8.68 -3.45
CA THR A 122 -0.95 9.01 -3.45
C THR A 122 -0.80 10.49 -3.12
N ASP A 123 -0.31 10.78 -1.91
CA ASP A 123 -0.22 12.14 -1.37
C ASP A 123 1.13 12.80 -1.70
N ALA A 124 2.21 12.01 -1.68
CA ALA A 124 3.54 12.45 -2.05
C ALA A 124 4.28 11.34 -2.81
N PHE A 125 5.09 11.78 -3.77
CA PHE A 125 5.99 10.94 -4.55
C PHE A 125 7.35 11.66 -4.59
N GLU A 126 8.36 11.13 -3.89
CA GLU A 126 9.71 11.67 -3.89
C GLU A 126 10.65 10.67 -4.58
N GLY A 127 10.76 10.81 -5.90
CA GLY A 127 11.55 9.87 -6.72
C GLY A 127 11.06 8.43 -6.58
N GLU A 128 11.97 7.45 -6.66
CA GLU A 128 11.61 6.03 -6.46
C GLU A 128 11.51 5.64 -4.98
N VAL A 129 12.09 6.44 -4.10
CA VAL A 129 12.48 6.00 -2.76
C VAL A 129 11.34 6.09 -1.75
N TYR A 130 10.32 6.90 -2.06
CA TYR A 130 9.26 7.23 -1.11
C TYR A 130 7.93 7.49 -1.81
N PHE A 131 6.92 6.72 -1.42
CA PHE A 131 5.53 7.02 -1.72
C PHE A 131 4.71 7.01 -0.43
N ARG A 132 3.85 8.03 -0.29
CA ARG A 132 2.88 8.09 0.79
C ARG A 132 1.50 7.79 0.27
N LEU A 133 0.88 6.75 0.84
CA LEU A 133 -0.46 6.34 0.52
C LEU A 133 -1.41 6.73 1.64
N ARG A 134 -2.28 7.71 1.38
CA ARG A 134 -3.43 7.96 2.23
C ARG A 134 -4.54 6.98 1.89
N VAL A 135 -5.03 6.26 2.89
CA VAL A 135 -6.06 5.24 2.76
C VAL A 135 -7.29 5.65 3.55
N ASP A 136 -8.41 5.82 2.85
CA ASP A 136 -9.73 6.05 3.43
C ASP A 136 -10.55 4.75 3.35
N ILE A 137 -10.90 4.16 4.49
CA ILE A 137 -11.54 2.84 4.57
C ILE A 137 -13.01 3.03 4.93
N LYS A 138 -13.90 2.48 4.10
CA LYS A 138 -15.35 2.47 4.33
C LYS A 138 -15.81 1.02 4.44
N LEU A 139 -16.10 0.61 5.67
CA LEU A 139 -16.68 -0.71 5.97
C LEU A 139 -18.20 -0.60 5.88
N TYR A 140 -18.83 -1.53 5.17
CA TYR A 140 -20.29 -1.61 5.02
C TYR A 140 -20.90 -2.77 5.83
N GLU A 141 -20.07 -3.69 6.31
CA GLU A 141 -20.47 -4.80 7.18
C GLU A 141 -19.53 -4.81 8.40
N CYS A 142 -20.10 -4.57 9.59
CA CYS A 142 -19.41 -4.49 10.87
C CYS A 142 -20.12 -5.39 11.89
N TRP A 143 -19.36 -6.04 12.76
CA TRP A 143 -19.84 -7.04 13.73
C TRP A 143 -19.53 -6.66 15.17
#